data_AF-A0A094A089-F1
#
_entry.id   AF-A0A094A089-F1
#
_cell.length_a   1.000
_cell.length_b   1.000
_cell.length_c   1.000
_cell.angle_alpha   90.00
_cell.angle_beta   90.00
_cell.angle_gamma   90.00
#
_symmetry.space_group_name_H-M   'P 1'
#
loop_
_entity.id
_entity.type
_entity.pdbx_description
1 polymer ?
#
loop_
_entity_poly.entity_id
_entity_poly.type
_entity_poly.pdbx_seq_one_letter_code
_entity_poly.pdbx_strand_id
1 'polypeptide(L)'
;MPSVANCNVPNKSRRKSNRNKIQRRRATSGIAKNPRGMALSSVIHPTSGPLAPLSGKKARKVEKARNHARQRALEKELAERGEVAMT
;
A
#
# COMPACT_ATOMS: atom_id res chain seq x y z
N MET A 1 53.53 -17.13 4.21
CA MET A 1 52.64 -15.97 4.43
C MET A 1 51.21 -16.43 4.18
N PRO A 2 50.23 -16.20 5.07
CA PRO A 2 48.86 -16.58 4.74
C PRO A 2 48.41 -15.76 3.54
N SER A 3 47.95 -16.42 2.49
CA SER A 3 47.41 -15.79 1.28
C SER A 3 46.38 -14.74 1.70
N VAL A 4 46.67 -13.47 1.39
CA VAL A 4 45.76 -12.36 1.66
C VAL A 4 44.49 -12.64 0.88
N ALA A 5 43.45 -13.12 1.58
CA ALA A 5 42.16 -13.40 0.97
C ALA A 5 41.71 -12.15 0.20
N ASN A 6 41.29 -12.36 -1.06
CA ASN A 6 40.81 -11.36 -2.02
C ASN A 6 40.46 -10.02 -1.37
N CYS A 7 41.26 -8.99 -1.65
CA CYS A 7 41.12 -7.63 -1.11
C CYS A 7 39.73 -7.00 -1.34
N ASN A 8 38.95 -7.53 -2.29
CA ASN A 8 37.58 -7.10 -2.54
C ASN A 8 36.54 -7.74 -1.60
N VAL A 9 36.90 -8.77 -0.84
CA VAL A 9 35.98 -9.47 0.07
C VAL A 9 36.32 -9.15 1.52
N PRO A 10 35.37 -8.59 2.30
CA PRO A 10 35.57 -8.38 3.73
C PRO A 10 35.99 -9.66 4.46
N ASN A 11 37.08 -9.58 5.24
CA ASN A 11 37.50 -10.67 6.12
C ASN A 11 36.40 -11.02 7.15
N LYS A 12 36.43 -12.25 7.69
CA LYS A 12 35.40 -12.77 8.60
C LYS A 12 35.22 -11.89 9.84
N SER A 13 36.31 -11.33 10.38
CA SER A 13 36.27 -10.43 11.55
C SER A 13 35.56 -9.10 11.24
N ARG A 14 35.86 -8.46 10.09
CA ARG A 14 35.18 -7.23 9.62
C ARG A 14 33.69 -7.47 9.37
N ARG A 15 33.31 -8.63 8.82
CA ARG A 15 31.89 -9.02 8.67
C ARG A 15 31.15 -9.07 10.02
N LYS A 16 31.76 -9.68 11.05
CA LYS A 16 31.18 -9.76 12.40
C LYS A 16 31.06 -8.37 13.05
N SER A 17 32.10 -7.54 12.96
CA SER A 17 32.09 -6.17 13.50
C SER A 17 30.99 -5.30 12.86
N ASN A 18 30.89 -5.32 11.52
CA ASN A 18 29.84 -4.59 10.80
C ASN A 18 28.44 -5.05 11.20
N ARG A 19 28.24 -6.36 11.39
CA ARG A 19 26.95 -6.91 11.88
C ARG A 19 26.59 -6.36 13.26
N ASN A 20 27.54 -6.35 14.20
CA ASN A 20 27.31 -5.84 15.56
C ASN A 20 27.01 -4.33 15.56
N LYS A 21 27.71 -3.55 14.73
CA LYS A 21 27.45 -2.10 14.56
C LYS A 21 26.03 -1.84 14.03
N ILE A 22 25.58 -2.63 13.06
CA ILE A 22 24.22 -2.53 12.50
C ILE A 22 23.17 -2.95 13.54
N GLN A 23 23.42 -4.01 14.32
CA GLN A 23 22.50 -4.44 15.39
C GLN A 23 22.35 -3.36 16.47
N ARG A 24 23.44 -2.77 16.95
CA ARG A 24 23.38 -1.66 17.92
C ARG A 24 22.58 -0.46 17.39
N ARG A 25 22.84 -0.05 16.14
CA ARG A 25 22.08 1.04 15.49
C ARG A 25 20.58 0.76 15.41
N ARG A 26 20.18 -0.48 15.11
CA ARG A 26 18.77 -0.89 15.07
C ARG A 26 18.13 -0.91 16.46
N ALA A 27 18.88 -1.34 17.47
CA ALA A 27 18.40 -1.34 18.85
C ALA A 27 18.15 0.08 19.36
N THR A 28 19.02 1.04 19.02
CA THR A 28 18.85 2.45 19.41
C THR A 28 17.80 3.19 18.59
N SER A 29 17.57 2.81 17.32
CA SER A 29 16.65 3.54 16.45
C SER A 29 15.18 3.21 16.69
N GLY A 30 14.85 2.25 17.57
CA GLY A 30 13.48 1.79 17.81
C GLY A 30 12.80 1.13 16.60
N ILE A 31 13.50 1.04 15.47
CA ILE A 31 13.06 0.39 14.24
C ILE A 31 13.28 -1.11 14.44
N ALA A 32 12.41 -1.72 15.22
CA ALA A 32 12.23 -3.16 15.15
C ALA A 32 11.80 -3.48 13.72
N LYS A 33 12.45 -4.46 13.08
CA LYS A 33 11.76 -5.14 11.98
C LYS A 33 10.49 -5.68 12.62
N ASN A 34 9.32 -5.28 12.12
CA ASN A 34 8.08 -5.91 12.55
C ASN A 34 8.35 -7.42 12.55
N PRO A 35 8.14 -8.13 13.68
CA PRO A 35 8.29 -9.57 13.69
C PRO A 35 7.45 -10.10 12.52
N ARG A 36 8.05 -10.99 11.71
CA ARG A 36 7.42 -11.54 10.50
C ARG A 36 6.02 -12.01 10.89
N GLY A 37 4.97 -11.25 10.54
CA GLY A 37 3.58 -11.58 10.88
C GLY A 37 2.81 -10.65 11.82
N MET A 38 3.36 -9.53 12.32
CA MET A 38 2.58 -8.55 13.12
C MET A 38 2.07 -7.34 12.34
N ALA A 39 1.75 -7.50 11.06
CA ALA A 39 0.77 -6.61 10.47
C ALA A 39 -0.59 -7.10 10.97
N LEU A 40 -1.30 -6.27 11.75
CA LEU A 40 -2.75 -6.44 11.93
C LEU A 40 -3.33 -6.65 10.53
N SER A 41 -3.87 -7.84 10.26
CA SER A 41 -4.19 -8.28 8.90
C SER A 41 -5.13 -7.31 8.20
N SER A 42 -4.63 -6.59 7.19
CA SER A 42 -5.44 -6.14 6.08
C SER A 42 -5.07 -7.03 4.91
N VAL A 43 -6.05 -7.64 4.27
CA VAL A 43 -5.89 -8.47 3.07
C VAL A 43 -4.82 -7.85 2.18
N ILE A 44 -3.75 -8.58 1.83
CA ILE A 44 -2.86 -8.17 0.75
C ILE A 44 -3.74 -8.17 -0.48
N HIS A 45 -4.36 -7.03 -0.77
CA HIS A 45 -5.11 -6.87 -2.00
C HIS A 45 -4.14 -7.18 -3.14
N PRO A 46 -4.57 -7.96 -4.13
CA PRO A 46 -3.70 -8.27 -5.24
C PRO A 46 -3.26 -6.95 -5.89
N THR A 47 -2.02 -6.91 -6.36
CA THR A 47 -1.47 -5.72 -7.04
C THR A 47 -2.13 -5.47 -8.39
N SER A 48 -2.88 -6.45 -8.91
CA SER A 48 -3.60 -6.41 -10.19
C SER A 48 -4.92 -7.18 -10.11
N GLY A 49 -5.77 -6.98 -11.13
CA GLY A 49 -7.07 -7.64 -11.22
C GLY A 49 -8.24 -6.85 -10.62
N PRO A 50 -9.46 -7.40 -10.66
CA PRO A 50 -10.68 -6.69 -10.28
C PRO A 50 -10.78 -6.41 -8.78
N LEU A 51 -10.10 -7.20 -7.95
CA LEU A 51 -10.07 -7.05 -6.49
C LEU A 51 -8.93 -6.13 -6.01
N ALA A 52 -8.12 -5.60 -6.93
CA ALA A 52 -7.06 -4.66 -6.61
C ALA A 52 -7.63 -3.26 -6.31
N PRO A 53 -7.08 -2.54 -5.32
CA PRO A 53 -7.48 -1.18 -5.05
C PRO A 53 -7.22 -0.29 -6.28
N LEU A 54 -8.20 0.54 -6.60
CA LEU A 54 -8.06 1.48 -7.71
C LEU A 54 -7.01 2.53 -7.36
N SER A 55 -6.21 2.92 -8.36
CA SER A 55 -5.38 4.12 -8.26
C SER A 55 -6.24 5.33 -7.87
N GLY A 56 -5.73 6.21 -7.00
CA GLY A 56 -6.49 7.37 -6.51
C GLY A 56 -7.12 8.23 -7.61
N LYS A 57 -6.42 8.40 -8.75
CA LYS A 57 -6.98 9.10 -9.93
C LYS A 57 -8.20 8.38 -10.51
N LYS A 58 -8.14 7.04 -10.60
CA LYS A 58 -9.25 6.21 -11.11
C LYS A 58 -10.39 6.15 -10.11
N ALA A 59 -10.11 6.04 -8.82
CA ALA A 59 -11.12 6.10 -7.76
C ALA A 59 -11.95 7.38 -7.84
N ARG A 60 -11.28 8.56 -7.95
CA ARG A 60 -11.96 9.86 -8.10
C ARG A 60 -12.84 9.93 -9.36
N LYS A 61 -12.41 9.32 -10.46
CA LYS A 61 -13.21 9.24 -11.70
C LYS A 61 -14.46 8.37 -11.53
N VAL A 62 -14.33 7.21 -10.88
CA VAL A 62 -15.43 6.29 -10.61
C VAL A 62 -16.45 6.93 -9.68
N GLU A 63 -16.00 7.61 -8.62
CA GLU A 63 -16.86 8.33 -7.70
C GLU A 63 -17.64 9.44 -8.41
N LYS A 64 -16.98 10.25 -9.24
CA LYS A 64 -17.64 11.29 -10.05
C LYS A 64 -18.72 10.70 -10.95
N ALA A 65 -18.43 9.61 -11.66
CA ALA A 65 -19.39 8.93 -12.52
C ALA A 65 -20.60 8.41 -11.72
N ARG A 66 -20.36 7.81 -10.55
CA ARG A 66 -21.42 7.34 -9.64
C ARG A 66 -22.30 8.48 -9.14
N ASN A 67 -21.74 9.67 -8.90
CA ASN A 67 -22.50 10.84 -8.46
C ASN A 67 -23.37 11.40 -9.58
N HIS A 68 -22.85 11.51 -10.81
CA HIS A 68 -23.64 11.94 -11.97
C HIS A 68 -24.76 10.94 -12.31
N ALA A 69 -24.53 9.64 -12.15
CA ALA A 69 -25.57 8.63 -12.33
C ALA A 69 -26.70 8.79 -11.29
N ARG A 70 -26.33 9.05 -10.03
CA ARG A 70 -27.31 9.34 -8.96
C ARG A 70 -28.11 10.61 -9.23
N GLN A 71 -27.48 11.69 -9.68
CA GLN A 71 -28.18 12.93 -10.04
C GLN A 71 -29.19 12.70 -11.15
N ARG A 72 -28.80 12.03 -12.24
CA ARG A 72 -29.72 11.69 -13.34
C ARG A 72 -30.87 10.79 -12.90
N ALA A 73 -30.62 9.85 -11.99
CA ALA A 73 -31.69 9.02 -11.43
C ALA A 73 -32.70 9.84 -10.62
N LEU A 74 -32.20 10.77 -9.77
CA LEU A 74 -33.08 11.68 -9.01
C LEU A 74 -33.85 12.64 -9.91
N GLU A 75 -33.23 13.21 -10.94
CA GLU A 75 -33.89 14.06 -11.93
C GLU A 75 -34.99 13.29 -12.66
N LYS A 76 -34.72 12.04 -13.04
CA LYS A 76 -35.71 11.16 -13.68
C LYS A 76 -36.86 10.83 -12.74
N GLU A 77 -36.58 10.45 -11.50
CA GLU A 77 -37.61 10.19 -10.48
C GLU A 77 -38.46 11.43 -10.19
N LEU A 78 -37.84 12.62 -10.18
CA LEU A 78 -38.54 13.90 -9.96
C LEU A 78 -39.41 14.28 -11.17
N ALA A 79 -38.95 14.03 -12.40
CA ALA A 79 -39.76 14.22 -13.60
C ALA A 79 -40.97 13.27 -13.61
N GLU A 80 -40.76 11.97 -13.36
CA GLU A 80 -41.82 10.96 -13.32
C GLU A 80 -42.83 11.23 -12.19
N ARG A 81 -42.39 11.69 -11.01
CA ARG A 81 -43.30 12.08 -9.91
C ARG A 81 -43.98 13.43 -10.15
N GLY A 82 -43.32 14.36 -10.83
CA GLY A 82 -43.86 15.68 -11.16
C GLY A 82 -44.96 15.62 -12.22
N GLU A 83 -44.88 14.68 -13.16
CA GLU A 83 -45.93 14.44 -14.16
C GLU A 83 -47.21 13.87 -13.52
N VAL A 84 -47.11 13.11 -12.42
CA VAL A 84 -48.25 12.49 -11.74
C VAL A 84 -49.04 13.48 -10.85
N ALA A 85 -48.49 14.66 -10.54
CA ALA A 85 -49.17 15.65 -9.68
C ALA A 85 -50.08 16.64 -10.44
N MET A 86 -50.21 16.51 -11.77
CA MET A 86 -50.93 17.47 -12.63
C MET A 86 -52.22 16.91 -13.28
N THR A 87 -52.75 15.81 -12.77
CA THR A 87 -54.07 15.24 -13.16
C THR A 87 -54.89 14.90 -11.93
#